data_AF-A0AAV0WMN1-F1
#
_entry.id   AF-A0AAV0WMN1-F1
#
_cell.length_a   1.000
_cell.length_b   1.000
_cell.length_c   1.000
_cell.angle_alpha   90.00
_cell.angle_beta   90.00
_cell.angle_gamma   90.00
#
_symmetry.space_group_name_H-M   'P 1'
#
loop_
_entity.id
_entity.type
_entity.pdbx_description
1 polymer ?
#
loop_
_entity_poly.entity_id
_entity_poly.type
_entity_poly.pdbx_seq_one_letter_code
_entity_poly.pdbx_strand_id
1 'polypeptide(L)'
;MDFKKVIYQMLLLLFTIQISTTFGNHEEDLFKLTPTSDSPGLQYELIGNGRACGSSWTINTYMDLKFLNNSLKNIREMLKSIELIEFKDIYITLYQLKKHANRLENEIGLIVQMGRHNKKVKRSIEFGGTVFKWMYGIADADDVRRYDSSIDKLENNEKDVMRIVHDQISILKSTIINFNDSVTSFNENKKIFDSNMKAGEKKVNEMIIEIAKEDRKIITLSSITLLENSIFELDMFISRLQRVISNVQNNIVDAFIITPDQLLSEIKNIQTILPDDLKIPVKFDEDNIQEIFKILSIEMHTVNDRFIFSLKFPLCLIEHFNVYYILPIYIPINEHGQFLHMTKNSMYLLMDKIMTKYFIWPDLNNCKVVDKIFVCGFNEIIHNCDTDPTCVTELLKNSVTKPPQCDTYISEFKTEMWPIPNRFTSMK
;
A
#
# COMPACT_ATOMS: atom_id res chain seq x y z
N MET A 1 7.42 -54.87 -63.96
CA MET A 1 6.48 -54.60 -62.85
C MET A 1 7.25 -53.79 -61.82
N ASP A 2 7.01 -52.47 -61.79
CA ASP A 2 7.94 -51.52 -61.15
C ASP A 2 7.83 -51.54 -59.62
N PHE A 3 8.78 -52.22 -58.98
CA PHE A 3 8.84 -52.39 -57.53
C PHE A 3 8.88 -51.05 -56.78
N LYS A 4 9.44 -50.00 -57.39
CA LYS A 4 9.46 -48.63 -56.85
C LYS A 4 8.06 -47.98 -56.78
N LYS A 5 7.17 -48.29 -57.72
CA LYS A 5 5.81 -47.69 -57.76
C LYS A 5 4.90 -48.30 -56.68
N VAL A 6 5.08 -49.59 -56.41
CA VAL A 6 4.37 -50.30 -55.33
C VAL A 6 4.84 -49.83 -53.95
N ILE A 7 6.15 -49.63 -53.76
CA ILE A 7 6.70 -49.09 -52.51
C ILE A 7 6.21 -47.66 -52.25
N TYR A 8 6.13 -46.82 -53.29
CA TYR A 8 5.66 -45.45 -53.14
C TYR A 8 4.16 -45.39 -52.81
N GLN A 9 3.34 -46.26 -53.39
CA GLN A 9 1.91 -46.39 -53.03
C GLN A 9 1.70 -46.97 -51.63
N MET A 10 2.54 -47.92 -51.18
CA MET A 10 2.49 -48.43 -49.80
C MET A 10 2.93 -47.37 -48.77
N LEU A 11 3.95 -46.57 -49.07
CA LEU A 11 4.38 -45.47 -48.20
C LEU A 11 3.33 -44.36 -48.11
N LEU A 12 2.63 -44.04 -49.20
CA LEU A 12 1.53 -43.07 -49.19
C LEU A 12 0.33 -43.59 -48.38
N LEU A 13 0.01 -44.88 -48.46
CA LEU A 13 -1.05 -45.50 -47.63
C LEU A 13 -0.66 -45.57 -46.15
N LEU A 14 0.62 -45.83 -45.82
CA LEU A 14 1.09 -45.81 -44.44
C LEU A 14 1.10 -44.39 -43.83
N PHE A 15 1.40 -43.36 -44.63
CA PHE A 15 1.33 -41.97 -44.19
C PHE A 15 -0.10 -41.47 -43.99
N THR A 16 -1.06 -41.87 -44.84
CA THR A 16 -2.48 -41.50 -44.65
C THR A 16 -3.12 -42.26 -43.48
N ILE A 17 -2.70 -43.49 -43.20
CA ILE A 17 -3.14 -44.24 -42.02
C ILE A 17 -2.59 -43.62 -40.73
N GLN A 18 -1.33 -43.17 -40.69
CA GLN A 18 -0.77 -42.49 -39.50
C GLN A 18 -1.38 -41.11 -39.23
N ILE A 19 -1.78 -40.35 -40.26
CA ILE A 19 -2.48 -39.07 -40.07
C ILE A 19 -3.94 -39.29 -39.62
N SER A 20 -4.57 -40.38 -40.05
CA SER A 20 -5.95 -40.71 -39.66
C SER A 20 -6.05 -41.31 -38.25
N THR A 21 -4.97 -41.91 -37.72
CA THR A 21 -4.93 -42.48 -36.36
C THR A 21 -4.31 -41.58 -35.29
N THR A 22 -3.78 -40.40 -35.66
CA THR A 22 -3.24 -39.42 -34.70
C THR A 22 -4.14 -38.19 -34.51
N PHE A 23 -5.25 -38.07 -35.25
CA PHE A 23 -6.28 -37.05 -35.05
C PHE A 23 -7.63 -37.62 -34.57
N GLY A 24 -7.63 -38.86 -34.08
CA GLY A 24 -8.77 -39.47 -33.40
C GLY A 24 -8.52 -39.58 -31.90
N ASN A 25 -9.35 -38.89 -31.11
CA ASN A 25 -9.62 -39.14 -29.70
C ASN A 25 -8.52 -38.84 -28.66
N HIS A 26 -7.99 -37.61 -28.63
CA HIS A 26 -7.25 -37.13 -27.45
C HIS A 26 -7.71 -35.76 -26.89
N GLU A 27 -8.80 -35.16 -27.39
CA GLU A 27 -9.35 -33.91 -26.83
C GLU A 27 -10.65 -34.06 -26.02
N GLU A 28 -11.29 -35.23 -26.02
CA GLU A 28 -12.59 -35.40 -25.31
C GLU A 28 -12.45 -35.58 -23.79
N ASP A 29 -11.26 -35.86 -23.25
CA ASP A 29 -11.06 -36.10 -21.82
C ASP A 29 -10.53 -34.88 -21.03
N LEU A 30 -10.39 -33.71 -21.66
CA LEU A 30 -9.95 -32.49 -20.96
C LEU A 30 -11.10 -31.62 -20.43
N PHE A 31 -12.34 -31.82 -20.88
CA PHE A 31 -13.50 -31.06 -20.42
C PHE A 31 -14.73 -31.94 -20.30
N LYS A 32 -15.22 -32.12 -19.06
CA LYS A 32 -16.53 -32.75 -18.82
C LYS A 32 -17.63 -31.77 -19.24
N LEU A 33 -18.05 -31.82 -20.50
CA LEU A 33 -19.18 -31.04 -21.01
C LEU A 33 -20.45 -31.48 -20.25
N THR A 34 -21.00 -30.57 -19.46
CA THR A 34 -22.28 -30.81 -18.76
C THR A 34 -23.40 -30.30 -19.69
N PRO A 35 -24.37 -31.13 -20.11
CA PRO A 35 -25.48 -30.68 -20.92
C PRO A 35 -26.21 -29.51 -20.26
N THR A 36 -26.52 -28.45 -21.01
CA THR A 36 -27.18 -27.24 -20.50
C THR A 36 -28.61 -27.49 -19.98
N SER A 37 -29.22 -28.63 -20.33
CA SER A 37 -30.54 -29.06 -19.86
C SER A 37 -30.58 -29.42 -18.37
N ASP A 38 -29.44 -29.77 -17.78
CA ASP A 38 -29.34 -30.22 -16.38
C ASP A 38 -28.76 -29.12 -15.47
N SER A 39 -28.57 -27.91 -16.01
CA SER A 39 -27.97 -26.80 -15.29
C SER A 39 -28.98 -26.11 -14.38
N PRO A 40 -28.64 -25.85 -13.11
CA PRO A 40 -29.47 -25.07 -12.19
C PRO A 40 -29.59 -23.57 -12.58
N GLY A 41 -29.17 -23.15 -13.79
CA GLY A 41 -29.28 -21.78 -14.30
C GLY A 41 -28.16 -20.83 -13.86
N LEU A 42 -27.26 -21.27 -12.98
CA LEU A 42 -26.07 -20.55 -12.53
C LEU A 42 -24.84 -21.46 -12.57
N GLN A 43 -23.71 -20.92 -13.00
CA GLN A 43 -22.40 -21.57 -12.91
C GLN A 43 -21.57 -20.92 -11.81
N TYR A 44 -21.00 -21.76 -10.95
CA TYR A 44 -20.10 -21.33 -9.86
C TYR A 44 -18.67 -21.69 -10.23
N GLU A 45 -17.82 -20.67 -10.36
CA GLU A 45 -16.39 -20.84 -10.56
C GLU A 45 -15.66 -20.45 -9.27
N LEU A 46 -14.98 -21.41 -8.63
CA LEU A 46 -14.13 -21.11 -7.47
C LEU A 46 -12.86 -20.40 -7.94
N ILE A 47 -12.75 -19.10 -7.65
CA ILE A 47 -11.61 -18.27 -8.09
C ILE A 47 -10.52 -18.13 -7.02
N GLY A 48 -10.81 -18.46 -5.76
CA GLY A 48 -9.80 -18.47 -4.71
C GLY A 48 -10.35 -18.43 -3.29
N ASN A 49 -9.46 -18.15 -2.34
CA ASN A 49 -9.80 -17.96 -0.93
C ASN A 49 -9.81 -16.48 -0.58
N GLY A 50 -10.71 -16.08 0.31
CA GLY A 50 -10.90 -14.72 0.78
C GLY A 50 -10.86 -14.60 2.30
N ARG A 51 -10.46 -13.41 2.76
CA ARG A 51 -10.48 -12.96 4.16
C ARG A 51 -11.36 -11.72 4.24
N ALA A 52 -12.35 -11.76 5.12
CA ALA A 52 -13.26 -10.65 5.35
C ALA A 52 -12.72 -9.77 6.48
N CYS A 53 -12.45 -8.49 6.19
CA CYS A 53 -11.82 -7.55 7.09
C CYS A 53 -12.75 -6.38 7.43
N GLY A 54 -13.20 -6.34 8.69
CA GLY A 54 -14.17 -5.36 9.17
C GLY A 54 -13.55 -4.24 10.02
N SER A 55 -12.27 -4.37 10.38
CA SER A 55 -11.56 -3.38 11.20
C SER A 55 -10.10 -3.29 10.79
N SER A 56 -9.34 -2.42 11.46
CA SER A 56 -7.94 -2.18 11.15
C SER A 56 -7.18 -1.73 12.38
N TRP A 57 -5.94 -2.15 12.48
CA TRP A 57 -5.03 -1.59 13.46
C TRP A 57 -4.28 -0.40 12.87
N THR A 58 -4.17 0.68 13.64
CA THR A 58 -3.44 1.89 13.25
C THR A 58 -2.14 2.02 14.03
N ILE A 59 -1.02 2.09 13.34
CA ILE A 59 0.29 2.45 13.88
C ILE A 59 0.56 3.92 13.55
N ASN A 60 0.63 4.75 14.58
CA ASN A 60 0.98 6.16 14.46
C ASN A 60 2.46 6.36 14.79
N THR A 61 3.19 7.01 13.90
CA THR A 61 4.52 7.55 14.16
C THR A 61 4.53 9.03 13.80
N TYR A 62 5.49 9.80 14.30
CA TYR A 62 5.47 11.25 14.13
C TYR A 62 6.86 11.87 14.02
N MET A 63 6.91 13.08 13.48
CA MET A 63 8.10 13.88 13.27
C MET A 63 7.81 15.34 13.68
N ASP A 64 8.71 15.92 14.49
CA ASP A 64 8.64 17.34 14.85
C ASP A 64 9.27 18.23 13.75
N LEU A 65 8.47 19.14 13.17
CA LEU A 65 8.94 20.06 12.14
C LEU A 65 9.79 21.20 12.69
N LYS A 66 9.77 21.43 14.01
CA LYS A 66 10.64 22.43 14.66
C LYS A 66 12.12 22.12 14.42
N PHE A 67 12.48 20.84 14.25
CA PHE A 67 13.83 20.46 13.87
C PHE A 67 14.32 21.20 12.63
N LEU A 68 13.51 21.28 11.56
CA LEU A 68 13.89 21.95 10.31
C LEU A 68 14.22 23.43 10.55
N ASN A 69 13.34 24.12 11.28
CA ASN A 69 13.51 25.54 11.58
C ASN A 69 14.70 25.80 12.52
N ASN A 70 14.90 24.93 13.53
CA ASN A 70 16.01 25.02 14.47
C ASN A 70 17.35 24.76 13.76
N SER A 71 17.42 23.76 12.88
CA SER A 71 18.62 23.44 12.11
C SER A 71 18.98 24.57 11.15
N LEU A 72 18.00 25.15 10.45
CA LEU A 72 18.22 26.33 9.61
C LEU A 72 18.70 27.54 10.42
N LYS A 73 18.13 27.76 11.61
CA LYS A 73 18.58 28.82 12.53
C LYS A 73 20.04 28.60 12.94
N ASN A 74 20.41 27.38 13.31
CA ASN A 74 21.78 27.02 13.67
C ASN A 74 22.75 27.27 12.52
N ILE A 75 22.41 26.87 11.29
CA ILE A 75 23.22 27.15 10.08
C ILE A 75 23.43 28.66 9.90
N ARG A 76 22.39 29.48 10.12
CA ARG A 76 22.50 30.94 10.02
C ARG A 76 23.37 31.55 11.10
N GLU A 77 23.31 31.03 12.31
CA GLU A 77 24.21 31.45 13.40
C GLU A 77 25.66 31.08 13.08
N MET A 78 25.91 29.86 12.59
CA MET A 78 27.23 29.42 12.13
C MET A 78 27.78 30.31 11.00
N LEU A 79 26.96 30.63 9.99
CA LEU A 79 27.31 31.55 8.91
C LEU A 79 27.75 32.92 9.46
N LYS A 80 26.96 33.49 10.38
CA LYS A 80 27.28 34.79 11.01
C LYS A 80 28.60 34.75 11.77
N SER A 81 28.86 33.67 12.51
CA SER A 81 30.13 33.53 13.26
C SER A 81 31.35 33.52 12.34
N ILE A 82 31.24 32.92 11.15
CA ILE A 82 32.34 32.93 10.17
C ILE A 82 32.46 34.29 9.47
N GLU A 83 31.34 34.98 9.17
CA GLU A 83 31.36 36.33 8.57
C GLU A 83 32.13 37.36 9.42
N LEU A 84 32.19 37.17 10.75
CA LEU A 84 32.98 38.01 11.67
C LEU A 84 34.49 37.82 11.53
N ILE A 85 34.95 36.83 10.75
CA ILE A 85 36.35 36.49 10.54
C ILE A 85 36.81 37.04 9.17
N GLU A 86 37.60 38.11 9.16
CA GLU A 86 38.10 38.74 7.94
C GLU A 86 39.18 37.90 7.22
N PHE A 87 38.75 37.03 6.29
CA PHE A 87 39.63 36.41 5.29
C PHE A 87 39.06 36.60 3.88
N LYS A 88 39.79 37.32 3.02
CA LYS A 88 39.39 37.57 1.61
C LYS A 88 39.17 36.27 0.82
N ASP A 89 39.97 35.24 1.07
CA ASP A 89 39.94 33.97 0.33
C ASP A 89 38.65 33.15 0.55
N ILE A 90 37.87 33.47 1.59
CA ILE A 90 36.71 32.70 2.04
C ILE A 90 35.38 33.30 1.54
N TYR A 91 35.42 34.52 0.98
CA TYR A 91 34.21 35.26 0.60
C TYR A 91 33.30 34.52 -0.38
N ILE A 92 33.89 33.90 -1.41
CA ILE A 92 33.13 33.16 -2.44
C ILE A 92 32.43 31.95 -1.82
N THR A 93 33.14 31.18 -0.99
CA THR A 93 32.57 30.01 -0.29
C THR A 93 31.43 30.43 0.62
N LEU A 94 31.61 31.48 1.43
CA LEU A 94 30.54 32.00 2.29
C LEU A 94 29.31 32.45 1.50
N TYR A 95 29.52 33.14 0.37
CA TYR A 95 28.42 33.53 -0.50
C TYR A 95 27.64 32.32 -1.04
N GLN A 96 28.35 31.26 -1.46
CA GLN A 96 27.73 30.02 -1.91
C GLN A 96 26.93 29.33 -0.79
N LEU A 97 27.49 29.24 0.42
CA LEU A 97 26.81 28.65 1.57
C LEU A 97 25.57 29.44 1.98
N LYS A 98 25.65 30.77 1.95
CA LYS A 98 24.50 31.65 2.21
C LYS A 98 23.39 31.47 1.19
N LYS A 99 23.74 31.39 -0.10
CA LYS A 99 22.78 31.09 -1.17
C LYS A 99 22.13 29.73 -0.94
N HIS A 100 22.90 28.72 -0.54
CA HIS A 100 22.40 27.39 -0.25
C HIS A 100 21.44 27.41 0.96
N ALA A 101 21.82 28.05 2.07
CA ALA A 101 20.95 28.18 3.24
C ALA A 101 19.61 28.88 2.92
N ASN A 102 19.63 29.90 2.05
CA ASN A 102 18.41 30.57 1.59
C ASN A 102 17.53 29.65 0.70
N ARG A 103 18.13 28.77 -0.10
CA ARG A 103 17.39 27.74 -0.84
C ARG A 103 16.67 26.80 0.13
N LEU A 104 17.38 26.31 1.16
CA LEU A 104 16.80 25.42 2.16
C LEU A 104 15.63 26.06 2.92
N GLU A 105 15.68 27.36 3.21
CA GLU A 105 14.55 28.07 3.82
C GLU A 105 13.29 27.99 2.96
N ASN A 106 13.42 28.22 1.65
CA ASN A 106 12.29 28.15 0.72
C ASN A 106 11.72 26.72 0.68
N GLU A 107 12.58 25.70 0.65
CA GLU A 107 12.18 24.30 0.62
C GLU A 107 11.50 23.85 1.92
N ILE A 108 12.00 24.29 3.08
CA ILE A 108 11.33 24.08 4.37
C ILE A 108 9.95 24.75 4.37
N GLY A 109 9.85 25.97 3.84
CA GLY A 109 8.58 26.67 3.67
C GLY A 109 7.58 25.87 2.85
N LEU A 110 8.02 25.26 1.74
CA LEU A 110 7.19 24.38 0.91
C LEU A 110 6.76 23.11 1.64
N ILE A 111 7.64 22.45 2.38
CA ILE A 111 7.30 21.26 3.18
C ILE A 111 6.20 21.59 4.20
N VAL A 112 6.34 22.70 4.92
CA VAL A 112 5.34 23.15 5.90
C VAL A 112 4.01 23.47 5.21
N GLN A 113 4.04 24.08 4.02
CA GLN A 113 2.83 24.33 3.23
C GLN A 113 2.18 23.03 2.75
N MET A 114 2.94 22.06 2.24
CA MET A 114 2.45 20.75 1.80
C MET A 114 1.73 20.02 2.95
N GLY A 115 2.30 20.05 4.16
CA GLY A 115 1.65 19.52 5.35
C GLY A 115 0.34 20.24 5.70
N ARG A 116 0.32 21.58 5.59
CA ARG A 116 -0.90 22.38 5.83
C ARG A 116 -1.99 22.14 4.80
N HIS A 117 -1.66 21.87 3.54
CA HIS A 117 -2.63 21.55 2.49
C HIS A 117 -3.20 20.13 2.61
N ASN A 118 -2.47 19.22 3.25
CA ASN A 118 -2.97 17.89 3.64
C ASN A 118 -3.95 17.92 4.83
N LYS A 119 -4.34 19.09 5.34
CA LYS A 119 -5.44 19.26 6.31
C LYS A 119 -6.83 18.90 5.79
N LYS A 120 -6.96 18.24 4.62
CA LYS A 120 -8.24 17.68 4.20
C LYS A 120 -8.55 16.46 5.07
N VAL A 121 -8.93 16.73 6.32
CA VAL A 121 -9.96 15.95 7.00
C VAL A 121 -11.17 16.05 6.10
N LYS A 122 -11.31 15.10 5.17
CA LYS A 122 -12.55 14.96 4.42
C LYS A 122 -13.61 14.67 5.47
N ARG A 123 -14.60 15.55 5.64
CA ARG A 123 -15.85 15.18 6.34
C ARG A 123 -16.26 13.84 5.73
N SER A 124 -16.32 12.78 6.53
CA SER A 124 -16.72 11.48 6.03
C SER A 124 -18.05 11.67 5.32
N ILE A 125 -18.09 11.43 4.02
CA ILE A 125 -19.37 11.18 3.37
C ILE A 125 -19.86 9.91 4.06
N GLU A 126 -20.96 10.03 4.80
CA GLU A 126 -21.55 9.02 5.71
C GLU A 126 -21.96 7.71 5.01
N PHE A 127 -21.62 7.51 3.73
CA PHE A 127 -22.14 6.44 2.91
C PHE A 127 -21.32 5.12 2.98
N GLY A 128 -20.30 5.04 3.85
CA GLY A 128 -19.31 3.95 3.78
C GLY A 128 -18.74 3.38 5.09
N GLY A 129 -19.25 3.74 6.27
CA GLY A 129 -18.81 3.13 7.53
C GLY A 129 -17.31 3.19 7.86
N THR A 130 -16.91 2.57 8.98
CA THR A 130 -15.52 2.54 9.47
C THR A 130 -14.60 1.67 8.61
N VAL A 131 -15.13 0.73 7.83
CA VAL A 131 -14.31 -0.29 7.14
C VAL A 131 -13.61 0.29 5.91
N PHE A 132 -14.21 1.24 5.21
CA PHE A 132 -13.53 1.87 4.08
C PHE A 132 -12.42 2.84 4.51
N LYS A 133 -12.38 3.26 5.79
CA LYS A 133 -11.34 4.15 6.33
C LYS A 133 -9.93 3.54 6.26
N TRP A 134 -9.78 2.22 6.36
CA TRP A 134 -8.47 1.57 6.25
C TRP A 134 -8.12 1.23 4.80
N MET A 135 -9.10 0.85 3.97
CA MET A 135 -8.83 0.56 2.55
C MET A 135 -8.38 1.80 1.79
N TYR A 136 -8.99 2.95 2.10
CA TYR A 136 -8.70 4.21 1.44
C TYR A 136 -7.79 5.13 2.24
N GLY A 137 -7.34 4.71 3.43
CA GLY A 137 -6.55 5.55 4.32
C GLY A 137 -7.23 6.91 4.53
N ILE A 138 -8.37 6.95 5.24
CA ILE A 138 -8.98 8.22 5.66
C ILE A 138 -9.18 8.24 7.18
N ALA A 139 -8.53 9.17 7.88
CA ALA A 139 -8.81 9.54 9.27
C ALA A 139 -9.73 10.79 9.33
N ASP A 140 -10.61 10.84 10.32
CA ASP A 140 -11.43 12.02 10.58
C ASP A 140 -10.79 12.99 11.59
N ALA A 141 -11.46 14.11 11.88
CA ALA A 141 -10.92 15.14 12.78
C ALA A 141 -10.74 14.63 14.21
N ASP A 142 -11.59 13.72 14.66
CA ASP A 142 -11.58 13.23 16.03
C ASP A 142 -10.51 12.14 16.19
N ASP A 143 -10.31 11.31 15.16
CA ASP A 143 -9.17 10.41 15.04
C ASP A 143 -7.84 11.18 15.19
N VAL A 144 -7.67 12.26 14.41
CA VAL A 144 -6.45 13.09 14.42
C VAL A 144 -6.19 13.75 15.78
N ARG A 145 -7.23 14.30 16.43
CA ARG A 145 -7.11 14.89 17.77
C ARG A 145 -6.71 13.86 18.82
N ARG A 146 -7.26 12.64 18.71
CA ARG A 146 -6.94 11.55 19.64
C ARG A 146 -5.49 11.10 19.48
N TYR A 147 -4.98 11.05 18.24
CA TYR A 147 -3.58 10.74 17.98
C TYR A 147 -2.65 11.77 18.64
N ASP A 148 -2.90 13.06 18.43
CA ASP A 148 -2.09 14.14 18.99
C ASP A 148 -2.05 14.11 20.52
N SER A 149 -3.22 13.98 21.18
CA SER A 149 -3.30 13.86 22.64
C SER A 149 -2.54 12.65 23.18
N SER A 150 -2.52 11.54 22.43
CA SER A 150 -1.87 10.32 22.85
C SER A 150 -0.36 10.34 22.57
N ILE A 151 0.08 11.08 21.54
CA ILE A 151 1.49 11.41 21.30
C ILE A 151 2.03 12.26 22.47
N ASP A 152 1.30 13.29 22.90
CA ASP A 152 1.71 14.12 24.04
C ASP A 152 1.87 13.30 25.32
N LYS A 153 1.00 12.30 25.55
CA LYS A 153 1.15 11.37 26.67
C LYS A 153 2.40 10.50 26.54
N LEU A 154 2.73 10.03 25.34
CA LEU A 154 3.92 9.22 25.10
C LEU A 154 5.20 10.03 25.30
N GLU A 155 5.26 11.29 24.84
CA GLU A 155 6.43 12.16 25.02
C GLU A 155 6.74 12.46 26.48
N ASN A 156 5.70 12.60 27.30
CA ASN A 156 5.85 12.83 28.75
C ASN A 156 6.16 11.56 29.54
N ASN A 157 6.17 10.39 28.90
CA ASN A 157 6.52 9.11 29.50
C ASN A 157 7.90 8.63 29.00
N GLU A 158 8.64 7.87 29.81
CA GLU A 158 9.92 7.25 29.39
C GLU A 158 9.74 6.03 28.46
N LYS A 159 8.52 5.79 27.97
CA LYS A 159 8.22 4.64 27.10
C LYS A 159 8.43 5.03 25.62
N ASP A 160 8.91 4.07 24.83
CA ASP A 160 9.07 4.25 23.38
C ASP A 160 7.82 3.86 22.58
N VAL A 161 6.89 3.11 23.18
CA VAL A 161 5.65 2.67 22.55
C VAL A 161 4.49 2.77 23.54
N MET A 162 3.35 3.30 23.08
CA MET A 162 2.07 3.29 23.77
C MET A 162 1.01 2.57 22.93
N ARG A 163 0.27 1.64 23.53
CA ARG A 163 -0.78 0.88 22.85
C ARG A 163 -2.13 1.12 23.50
N ILE A 164 -3.15 1.35 22.67
CA ILE A 164 -4.53 1.57 23.07
C ILE A 164 -5.36 0.48 22.39
N VAL A 165 -5.47 -0.68 23.05
CA VAL A 165 -6.05 -1.91 22.48
C VAL A 165 -7.51 -1.74 22.07
N HIS A 166 -8.32 -1.12 22.93
CA HIS A 166 -9.74 -0.86 22.65
C HIS A 166 -9.94 -0.06 21.36
N ASP A 167 -9.02 0.87 21.09
CA ASP A 167 -9.09 1.72 19.90
C ASP A 167 -8.29 1.13 18.72
N GLN A 168 -7.65 -0.04 18.89
CA GLN A 168 -6.78 -0.68 17.90
C GLN A 168 -5.65 0.25 17.41
N ILE A 169 -5.05 1.02 18.32
CA ILE A 169 -4.01 2.00 18.01
C ILE A 169 -2.70 1.64 18.72
N SER A 170 -1.59 1.71 17.99
CA SER A 170 -0.23 1.79 18.54
C SER A 170 0.37 3.13 18.19
N ILE A 171 1.07 3.75 19.15
CA ILE A 171 1.80 5.00 18.95
C ILE A 171 3.26 4.71 19.27
N LEU A 172 4.10 4.98 18.29
CA LEU A 172 5.53 4.77 18.37
C LEU A 172 6.21 6.13 18.50
N LYS A 173 7.07 6.27 19.51
CA LYS A 173 7.92 7.44 19.68
C LYS A 173 8.87 7.49 18.50
N SER A 174 8.87 8.62 17.78
CA SER A 174 9.49 8.84 16.46
C SER A 174 10.39 7.69 15.99
N THR A 175 9.78 6.69 15.34
CA THR A 175 10.48 5.49 14.80
C THR A 175 11.17 5.76 13.48
N ILE A 176 11.13 7.00 13.00
CA ILE A 176 11.95 7.45 11.89
C ILE A 176 13.39 7.43 12.41
N ILE A 177 14.02 6.25 12.46
CA ILE A 177 15.39 6.04 12.93
C ILE A 177 16.31 7.03 12.19
N ASN A 178 16.08 7.17 10.89
CA ASN A 178 16.77 8.13 10.05
C ASN A 178 16.61 9.60 10.48
N PHE A 179 15.50 9.97 11.12
CA PHE A 179 15.29 11.32 11.68
C PHE A 179 16.08 11.50 12.96
N ASN A 180 16.02 10.54 13.89
CA ASN A 180 16.80 10.61 15.13
C ASN A 180 18.30 10.65 14.83
N ASP A 181 18.78 9.86 13.86
CA ASP A 181 20.17 9.87 13.43
C ASP A 181 20.57 11.20 12.79
N SER A 182 19.75 11.74 11.87
CA SER A 182 20.00 13.06 11.27
C SER A 182 19.98 14.19 12.30
N VAL A 183 19.06 14.15 13.27
CA VAL A 183 18.99 15.12 14.37
C VAL A 183 20.25 15.03 15.24
N THR A 184 20.68 13.82 15.58
CA THR A 184 21.85 13.58 16.44
C THR A 184 23.13 14.03 15.75
N SER A 185 23.37 13.60 14.51
CA SER A 185 24.53 13.99 13.69
C SER A 185 24.60 15.51 13.52
N PHE A 186 23.46 16.16 13.23
CA PHE A 186 23.40 17.61 13.10
C PHE A 186 23.79 18.34 14.41
N ASN A 187 23.25 17.87 15.54
CA ASN A 187 23.56 18.44 16.85
C ASN A 187 25.02 18.24 17.26
N GLU A 188 25.63 17.10 16.90
CA GLU A 188 27.06 16.85 17.10
C GLU A 188 27.93 17.80 16.27
N ASN A 189 27.61 17.96 14.98
CA ASN A 189 28.30 18.92 14.11
C ASN A 189 28.24 20.35 14.67
N LYS A 190 27.07 20.76 15.18
CA LYS A 190 26.90 22.07 15.83
C LYS A 190 27.77 22.21 17.08
N LYS A 191 27.84 21.19 17.94
CA LYS A 191 28.68 21.23 19.15
C LYS A 191 30.16 21.37 18.81
N ILE A 192 30.64 20.61 17.81
CA ILE A 192 32.03 20.67 17.36
C ILE A 192 32.33 22.05 16.77
N PHE A 193 31.41 22.60 15.96
CA PHE A 193 31.53 23.94 15.41
C PHE A 193 31.67 25.00 16.51
N ASP A 194 30.81 24.98 17.53
CA ASP A 194 30.85 25.95 18.63
C ASP A 194 32.16 25.85 19.42
N SER A 195 32.69 24.63 19.59
CA SER A 195 33.99 24.40 20.21
C SER A 195 35.12 24.98 19.36
N ASN A 196 35.10 24.76 18.05
CA ASN A 196 36.09 25.30 17.11
C ASN A 196 36.07 26.84 17.11
N MET A 197 34.88 27.45 17.10
CA MET A 197 34.75 28.90 17.14
C MET A 197 35.29 29.50 18.44
N LYS A 198 34.96 28.91 19.60
CA LYS A 198 35.52 29.33 20.89
C LYS A 198 37.05 29.18 20.95
N ALA A 199 37.58 28.09 20.42
CA ALA A 199 39.03 27.88 20.33
C ALA A 199 39.69 28.92 19.41
N GLY A 200 39.05 29.24 18.29
CA GLY A 200 39.47 30.31 17.38
C GLY A 200 39.48 31.68 18.06
N GLU A 201 38.42 32.05 18.78
CA GLU A 201 38.32 33.29 19.55
C GLU A 201 39.40 33.39 20.63
N LYS A 202 39.67 32.30 21.36
CA LYS A 202 40.74 32.28 22.37
C LYS A 202 42.11 32.55 21.75
N LYS A 203 42.40 31.94 20.60
CA LYS A 203 43.65 32.19 19.86
C LYS A 203 43.74 33.61 19.30
N VAL A 204 42.61 34.29 19.06
CA VAL A 204 42.59 35.72 18.68
C VAL A 204 43.08 36.62 19.82
N ASN A 205 42.82 36.24 21.08
CA ASN A 205 43.25 37.00 22.26
C ASN A 205 44.73 36.77 22.63
N GLU A 206 45.37 35.72 22.10
CA GLU A 206 46.77 35.38 22.32
C GLU A 206 47.62 35.94 21.15
N MET A 207 48.04 37.22 21.25
CA MET A 207 48.82 37.93 20.22
C MET A 207 50.21 37.32 19.93
N ILE A 208 50.32 36.32 19.05
CA ILE A 208 51.58 35.93 18.39
C ILE A 208 51.33 35.79 16.87
N ILE A 209 51.90 36.70 16.09
CA ILE A 209 51.27 37.33 14.91
C ILE A 209 51.28 36.51 13.59
N GLU A 210 51.93 35.34 13.51
CA GLU A 210 51.91 34.49 12.29
C GLU A 210 51.39 33.08 12.51
N ILE A 211 51.91 32.32 13.49
CA ILE A 211 51.41 30.98 13.82
C ILE A 211 49.92 31.04 14.23
N ALA A 212 49.53 32.06 15.01
CA ALA A 212 48.12 32.23 15.37
C ALA A 212 47.23 32.58 14.16
N LYS A 213 47.76 33.19 13.10
CA LYS A 213 47.00 33.47 11.86
C LYS A 213 46.77 32.20 11.04
N GLU A 214 47.78 31.34 10.94
CA GLU A 214 47.69 30.08 10.19
C GLU A 214 46.79 29.08 10.93
N ASP A 215 46.95 28.97 12.25
CA ASP A 215 46.03 28.22 13.12
C ASP A 215 44.58 28.72 13.01
N ARG A 216 44.38 30.04 12.98
CA ARG A 216 43.05 30.65 12.81
C ARG A 216 42.46 30.31 11.45
N LYS A 217 43.27 30.30 10.38
CA LYS A 217 42.84 29.89 9.05
C LYS A 217 42.42 28.42 9.04
N ILE A 218 43.18 27.53 9.67
CA ILE A 218 42.85 26.10 9.79
C ILE A 218 41.54 25.91 10.56
N ILE A 219 41.37 26.58 11.70
CA ILE A 219 40.12 26.51 12.50
C ILE A 219 38.92 27.03 11.70
N THR A 220 39.11 28.12 10.95
CA THR A 220 38.04 28.71 10.12
C THR A 220 37.66 27.76 8.98
N LEU A 221 38.64 27.18 8.29
CA LEU A 221 38.39 26.20 7.22
C LEU A 221 37.70 24.95 7.76
N SER A 222 38.14 24.41 8.90
CA SER A 222 37.46 23.29 9.58
C SER A 222 36.01 23.64 9.93
N SER A 223 35.75 24.86 10.38
CA SER A 223 34.41 25.34 10.72
C SER A 223 33.53 25.51 9.47
N ILE A 224 34.11 25.93 8.35
CA ILE A 224 33.43 25.97 7.04
C ILE A 224 33.04 24.56 6.59
N THR A 225 33.95 23.58 6.71
CA THR A 225 33.64 22.18 6.36
C THR A 225 32.51 21.62 7.23
N LEU A 226 32.49 21.93 8.53
CA LEU A 226 31.38 21.53 9.41
C LEU A 226 30.05 22.19 9.03
N LEU A 227 30.09 23.46 8.61
CA LEU A 227 28.93 24.17 8.10
C LEU A 227 28.43 23.59 6.78
N GLU A 228 29.33 23.28 5.85
CA GLU A 228 29.04 22.59 4.59
C GLU A 228 28.34 21.25 4.84
N ASN A 229 28.90 20.43 5.74
CA ASN A 229 28.30 19.16 6.14
C ASN A 229 26.92 19.37 6.77
N SER A 230 26.75 20.36 7.64
CA SER A 230 25.46 20.65 8.28
C SER A 230 24.39 21.08 7.27
N ILE A 231 24.77 21.88 6.27
CA ILE A 231 23.90 22.28 5.15
C ILE A 231 23.54 21.06 4.31
N PHE A 232 24.52 20.23 3.96
CA PHE A 232 24.31 19.02 3.16
C PHE A 232 23.39 18.01 3.85
N GLU A 233 23.60 17.75 5.14
CA GLU A 233 22.73 16.86 5.94
C GLU A 233 21.29 17.38 5.97
N LEU A 234 21.09 18.68 6.15
CA LEU A 234 19.75 19.28 6.12
C LEU A 234 19.10 19.20 4.73
N ASP A 235 19.86 19.44 3.66
CA ASP A 235 19.38 19.31 2.26
C ASP A 235 18.97 17.88 1.91
N MET A 236 19.80 16.90 2.28
CA MET A 236 19.50 15.47 2.12
C MET A 236 18.25 15.07 2.90
N PHE A 237 18.12 15.58 4.12
CA PHE A 237 16.96 15.34 4.97
C PHE A 237 15.67 15.92 4.37
N ILE A 238 15.71 17.18 3.91
CA ILE A 238 14.60 17.86 3.23
C ILE A 238 14.18 17.10 1.97
N SER A 239 15.14 16.69 1.14
CA SER A 239 14.89 15.92 -0.08
C SER A 239 14.21 14.57 0.21
N ARG A 240 14.65 13.87 1.25
CA ARG A 240 14.01 12.63 1.70
C ARG A 240 12.58 12.90 2.17
N LEU A 241 12.36 13.96 2.94
CA LEU A 241 11.03 14.31 3.44
C LEU A 241 10.06 14.66 2.30
N GLN A 242 10.50 15.39 1.28
CA GLN A 242 9.71 15.65 0.08
C GLN A 242 9.30 14.37 -0.64
N ARG A 243 10.23 13.42 -0.80
CA ARG A 243 9.95 12.10 -1.38
C ARG A 243 8.90 11.35 -0.55
N VAL A 244 9.06 11.35 0.76
CA VAL A 244 8.14 10.68 1.70
C VAL A 244 6.73 11.28 1.61
N ILE A 245 6.60 12.61 1.59
CA ILE A 245 5.31 13.28 1.44
C ILE A 245 4.64 12.87 0.11
N SER A 246 5.40 12.84 -0.98
CA SER A 246 4.91 12.39 -2.29
C SER A 246 4.47 10.92 -2.27
N ASN A 247 5.25 10.04 -1.65
CA ASN A 247 4.91 8.62 -1.50
C ASN A 247 3.61 8.43 -0.70
N VAL A 248 3.45 9.16 0.41
CA VAL A 248 2.21 9.10 1.21
C VAL A 248 1.00 9.59 0.41
N GLN A 249 1.13 10.63 -0.42
CA GLN A 249 0.05 11.08 -1.30
C GLN A 249 -0.41 10.02 -2.30
N ASN A 250 0.48 9.07 -2.65
CA ASN A 250 0.19 7.94 -3.53
C ASN A 250 -0.13 6.65 -2.75
N ASN A 251 -0.35 6.73 -1.43
CA ASN A 251 -0.57 5.60 -0.53
C ASN A 251 0.57 4.56 -0.57
N ILE A 252 1.81 5.04 -0.71
CA ILE A 252 3.03 4.22 -0.69
C ILE A 252 3.73 4.45 0.64
N VAL A 253 3.95 3.38 1.40
CA VAL A 253 4.73 3.44 2.65
C VAL A 253 6.22 3.52 2.30
N ASP A 254 6.88 4.59 2.73
CA ASP A 254 8.33 4.76 2.57
C ASP A 254 9.05 4.12 3.77
N ALA A 255 10.13 3.38 3.50
CA ALA A 255 10.97 2.77 4.54
C ALA A 255 11.62 3.79 5.48
N PHE A 256 11.65 5.07 5.09
CA PHE A 256 12.02 6.17 5.97
C PHE A 256 11.08 6.30 7.18
N ILE A 257 9.78 6.03 7.01
CA ILE A 257 8.77 6.17 8.08
C ILE A 257 8.84 4.98 9.05
N ILE A 258 8.89 3.76 8.50
CA ILE A 258 9.02 2.52 9.27
C ILE A 258 9.81 1.52 8.44
N THR A 259 10.83 0.90 9.04
CA THR A 259 11.58 -0.15 8.36
C THR A 259 10.79 -1.46 8.35
N PRO A 260 11.07 -2.38 7.41
CA PRO A 260 10.51 -3.73 7.43
C PRO A 260 10.63 -4.42 8.80
N ASP A 261 11.83 -4.39 9.40
CA ASP A 261 12.08 -5.07 10.69
C ASP A 261 11.30 -4.45 11.84
N GLN A 262 11.18 -3.12 11.87
CA GLN A 262 10.36 -2.41 12.86
C GLN A 262 8.89 -2.80 12.72
N LEU A 263 8.38 -2.81 11.49
CA LEU A 263 7.01 -3.22 11.21
C LEU A 263 6.78 -4.68 11.66
N LEU A 264 7.72 -5.58 11.39
CA LEU A 264 7.72 -6.97 11.84
C LEU A 264 7.64 -7.13 13.35
N SER A 265 8.48 -6.40 14.07
CA SER A 265 8.44 -6.36 15.52
C SER A 265 7.09 -5.86 16.04
N GLU A 266 6.57 -4.76 15.50
CA GLU A 266 5.30 -4.20 15.95
C GLU A 266 4.11 -5.11 15.66
N ILE A 267 4.06 -5.72 14.48
CA ILE A 267 2.97 -6.66 14.17
C ILE A 267 3.04 -7.90 15.07
N LYS A 268 4.23 -8.49 15.29
CA LYS A 268 4.38 -9.63 16.23
C LYS A 268 3.87 -9.28 17.62
N ASN A 269 4.17 -8.07 18.06
CA ASN A 269 3.68 -7.58 19.35
C ASN A 269 2.16 -7.37 19.36
N ILE A 270 1.58 -6.81 18.29
CA ILE A 270 0.13 -6.59 18.16
C ILE A 270 -0.61 -7.94 18.15
N GLN A 271 -0.07 -8.96 17.47
CA GLN A 271 -0.68 -10.29 17.43
C GLN A 271 -0.89 -10.91 18.82
N THR A 272 -0.08 -10.56 19.82
CA THR A 272 -0.23 -11.09 21.20
C THR A 272 -1.37 -10.45 21.99
N ILE A 273 -1.91 -9.33 21.51
CA ILE A 273 -2.95 -8.53 22.20
C ILE A 273 -4.23 -8.39 21.37
N LEU A 274 -4.26 -8.96 20.16
CA LEU A 274 -5.47 -8.96 19.34
C LEU A 274 -6.57 -9.81 19.99
N PRO A 275 -7.84 -9.38 19.89
CA PRO A 275 -8.98 -10.23 20.20
C PRO A 275 -8.95 -11.55 19.43
N ASP A 276 -9.46 -12.62 20.03
CA ASP A 276 -9.41 -13.97 19.43
C ASP A 276 -10.10 -14.03 18.06
N ASP A 277 -11.16 -13.26 17.87
CA ASP A 277 -11.99 -13.18 16.67
C ASP A 277 -11.35 -12.40 15.50
N LEU A 278 -10.23 -11.71 15.74
CA LEU A 278 -9.54 -10.90 14.75
C LEU A 278 -8.11 -11.39 14.52
N LYS A 279 -7.74 -11.50 13.24
CA LYS A 279 -6.40 -11.89 12.81
C LYS A 279 -5.93 -11.05 11.63
N ILE A 280 -4.62 -10.93 11.53
CA ILE A 280 -3.98 -10.37 10.34
C ILE A 280 -4.23 -11.33 9.17
N PRO A 281 -4.57 -10.83 7.97
CA PRO A 281 -5.04 -11.67 6.86
C PRO A 281 -3.99 -12.65 6.35
N VAL A 282 -2.72 -12.29 6.45
CA VAL A 282 -1.57 -13.06 5.96
C VAL A 282 -0.58 -13.28 7.09
N LYS A 283 0.15 -14.39 7.02
CA LYS A 283 1.28 -14.62 7.94
C LYS A 283 2.29 -13.50 7.74
N PHE A 284 2.98 -13.11 8.81
CA PHE A 284 4.03 -12.12 8.73
C PHE A 284 5.36 -12.70 9.19
N ASP A 285 6.27 -12.84 8.24
CA ASP A 285 7.64 -13.27 8.44
C ASP A 285 8.57 -12.53 7.46
N GLU A 286 9.86 -12.79 7.59
CA GLU A 286 10.90 -12.13 6.79
C GLU A 286 10.75 -12.46 5.29
N ASP A 287 10.18 -13.63 4.96
CA ASP A 287 10.03 -14.11 3.59
C ASP A 287 8.88 -13.43 2.83
N ASN A 288 7.85 -12.96 3.53
CA ASN A 288 6.63 -12.38 2.93
C ASN A 288 6.41 -10.90 3.25
N ILE A 289 7.43 -10.20 3.75
CA ILE A 289 7.29 -8.80 4.20
C ILE A 289 6.71 -7.86 3.13
N GLN A 290 7.06 -8.10 1.86
CA GLN A 290 6.59 -7.32 0.72
C GLN A 290 5.08 -7.43 0.49
N GLU A 291 4.48 -8.57 0.84
CA GLU A 291 3.04 -8.80 0.67
C GLU A 291 2.23 -7.93 1.65
N ILE A 292 2.75 -7.68 2.85
CA ILE A 292 2.08 -6.83 3.83
C ILE A 292 2.03 -5.38 3.37
N PHE A 293 3.12 -4.85 2.81
CA PHE A 293 3.14 -3.48 2.29
C PHE A 293 2.04 -3.22 1.23
N LYS A 294 1.55 -4.25 0.53
CA LYS A 294 0.43 -4.12 -0.43
C LYS A 294 -0.93 -3.86 0.24
N ILE A 295 -1.16 -4.42 1.43
CA ILE A 295 -2.40 -4.22 2.20
C ILE A 295 -2.34 -3.06 3.17
N LEU A 296 -1.16 -2.50 3.44
CA LEU A 296 -1.04 -1.28 4.22
C LEU A 296 -1.67 -0.08 3.49
N SER A 297 -2.24 0.82 4.27
CA SER A 297 -2.53 2.18 3.84
C SER A 297 -1.77 3.17 4.72
N ILE A 298 -1.42 4.32 4.18
CA ILE A 298 -0.74 5.37 4.92
C ILE A 298 -1.35 6.73 4.69
N GLU A 299 -1.42 7.49 5.77
CA GLU A 299 -1.85 8.88 5.76
C GLU A 299 -0.85 9.75 6.49
N MET A 300 -0.80 11.02 6.10
CA MET A 300 -0.03 12.03 6.82
C MET A 300 -0.96 13.18 7.22
N HIS A 301 -0.95 13.47 8.51
CA HIS A 301 -1.67 14.59 9.12
C HIS A 301 -0.67 15.59 9.70
N THR A 302 -1.07 16.86 9.75
CA THR A 302 -0.24 17.91 10.37
C THR A 302 -0.98 18.57 11.53
N VAL A 303 -0.45 18.41 12.74
CA VAL A 303 -1.00 18.96 14.00
C VAL A 303 0.14 19.56 14.81
N ASN A 304 -0.04 20.77 15.34
CA ASN A 304 0.94 21.42 16.25
C ASN A 304 2.40 21.40 15.75
N ASP A 305 2.63 21.67 14.46
CA ASP A 305 3.94 21.60 13.79
C ASP A 305 4.60 20.21 13.84
N ARG A 306 3.80 19.15 13.90
CA ARG A 306 4.24 17.77 13.74
C ARG A 306 3.61 17.14 12.52
N PHE A 307 4.37 16.31 11.80
CA PHE A 307 3.80 15.34 10.88
C PHE A 307 3.48 14.06 11.65
N ILE A 308 2.24 13.60 11.53
CA ILE A 308 1.76 12.33 12.09
C ILE A 308 1.49 11.42 10.91
N PHE A 309 2.24 10.32 10.83
CA PHE A 309 2.07 9.27 9.85
C PHE A 309 1.24 8.14 10.46
N SER A 310 0.06 7.89 9.91
CA SER A 310 -0.86 6.84 10.35
C SER A 310 -0.83 5.69 9.36
N LEU A 311 -0.17 4.60 9.72
CA LEU A 311 -0.16 3.36 8.96
C LEU A 311 -1.32 2.49 9.43
N LYS A 312 -2.17 2.05 8.52
CA LYS A 312 -3.28 1.15 8.86
C LYS A 312 -3.10 -0.18 8.15
N PHE A 313 -3.35 -1.26 8.86
CA PHE A 313 -3.42 -2.60 8.29
C PHE A 313 -4.72 -3.30 8.67
N PRO A 314 -5.30 -4.08 7.76
CA PRO A 314 -6.58 -4.73 8.01
C PRO A 314 -6.50 -5.81 9.08
N LEU A 315 -7.55 -5.87 9.88
CA LEU A 315 -7.85 -6.96 10.79
C LEU A 315 -9.08 -7.70 10.26
N CYS A 316 -8.94 -9.01 10.12
CA CYS A 316 -9.90 -9.86 9.45
C CYS A 316 -10.42 -10.93 10.39
N LEU A 317 -11.63 -11.38 10.11
CA LEU A 317 -12.24 -12.48 10.85
C LEU A 317 -11.36 -13.74 10.79
N ILE A 318 -11.50 -14.63 11.77
CA ILE A 318 -10.77 -15.91 11.76
C ILE A 318 -11.24 -16.76 10.57
N GLU A 319 -12.50 -16.65 10.19
CA GLU A 319 -13.12 -17.43 9.13
C GLU A 319 -12.44 -17.20 7.77
N HIS A 320 -12.38 -18.28 7.01
CA HIS A 320 -11.92 -18.27 5.62
C HIS A 320 -13.12 -18.46 4.72
N PHE A 321 -13.19 -17.65 3.67
CA PHE A 321 -14.26 -17.68 2.69
C PHE A 321 -13.72 -18.24 1.38
N ASN A 322 -14.48 -19.10 0.72
CA ASN A 322 -14.30 -19.42 -0.68
C ASN A 322 -14.93 -18.29 -1.50
N VAL A 323 -14.19 -17.78 -2.48
CA VAL A 323 -14.68 -16.75 -3.40
C VAL A 323 -15.12 -17.43 -4.68
N TYR A 324 -16.41 -17.38 -4.97
CA TYR A 324 -16.99 -17.89 -6.20
C TYR A 324 -17.33 -16.73 -7.13
N TYR A 325 -16.96 -16.85 -8.39
CA TYR A 325 -17.51 -16.04 -9.46
C TYR A 325 -18.73 -16.75 -10.04
N ILE A 326 -19.87 -16.07 -10.03
CA ILE A 326 -21.14 -16.62 -10.45
C ILE A 326 -21.48 -16.06 -11.83
N LEU A 327 -21.58 -16.97 -12.80
CA LEU A 327 -21.96 -16.66 -14.16
C LEU A 327 -23.41 -17.10 -14.41
N PRO A 328 -24.28 -16.21 -14.92
CA PRO A 328 -25.58 -16.62 -15.37
C PRO A 328 -25.47 -17.51 -16.60
N ILE A 329 -26.16 -18.66 -16.57
CA ILE A 329 -26.32 -19.50 -17.75
C ILE A 329 -27.65 -19.13 -18.42
N TYR A 330 -27.58 -18.83 -19.71
CA TYR A 330 -28.73 -18.56 -20.56
C TYR A 330 -29.12 -19.85 -21.28
N ILE A 331 -30.27 -20.42 -20.91
CA ILE A 331 -30.79 -21.66 -21.49
C ILE A 331 -31.76 -21.31 -22.62
N PRO A 332 -31.51 -21.73 -23.87
CA PRO A 332 -32.42 -21.44 -24.97
C PRO A 332 -33.76 -22.16 -24.77
N ILE A 333 -34.87 -21.42 -24.88
CA ILE A 333 -36.23 -21.97 -24.75
C ILE A 333 -36.81 -22.33 -26.12
N ASN A 334 -36.41 -21.59 -27.16
CA ASN A 334 -36.85 -21.82 -28.52
C ASN A 334 -35.79 -21.39 -29.54
N GLU A 335 -36.04 -21.74 -30.81
CA GLU A 335 -35.21 -21.37 -31.96
C GLU A 335 -35.31 -19.87 -32.30
N HIS A 336 -36.19 -19.12 -31.66
CA HIS A 336 -36.44 -17.70 -31.92
C HIS A 336 -35.56 -16.75 -31.07
N GLY A 337 -34.55 -17.28 -30.38
CA GLY A 337 -33.59 -16.47 -29.63
C GLY A 337 -34.09 -15.99 -28.26
N GLN A 338 -35.07 -16.70 -27.68
CA GLN A 338 -35.48 -16.51 -26.29
C GLN A 338 -34.67 -17.40 -25.35
N PHE A 339 -34.18 -16.82 -24.25
CA PHE A 339 -33.36 -17.51 -23.27
C PHE A 339 -33.89 -17.32 -21.85
N LEU A 340 -33.92 -18.41 -21.11
CA LEU A 340 -34.21 -18.46 -19.68
C LEU A 340 -32.93 -18.20 -18.89
N HIS A 341 -32.98 -17.32 -17.90
CA HIS A 341 -31.87 -17.06 -16.99
C HIS A 341 -32.40 -16.66 -15.60
N MET A 342 -31.58 -16.84 -14.56
CA MET A 342 -31.96 -16.47 -13.18
C MET A 342 -31.47 -15.09 -12.77
N THR A 343 -30.32 -14.66 -13.28
CA THR A 343 -29.77 -13.32 -13.07
C THR A 343 -29.21 -12.80 -14.38
N LYS A 344 -29.21 -11.49 -14.56
CA LYS A 344 -28.68 -10.86 -15.77
C LYS A 344 -27.18 -10.62 -15.68
N ASN A 345 -26.68 -10.34 -14.47
CA ASN A 345 -25.32 -9.91 -14.22
C ASN A 345 -24.56 -10.99 -13.46
N SER A 346 -23.27 -11.11 -13.75
CA SER A 346 -22.37 -11.88 -12.92
C SER A 346 -22.15 -11.19 -11.57
N MET A 347 -21.81 -11.98 -10.57
CA MET A 347 -21.61 -11.54 -9.20
C MET A 347 -20.61 -12.45 -8.49
N TYR A 348 -20.17 -12.03 -7.31
CA TYR A 348 -19.25 -12.77 -6.47
C TYR A 348 -19.95 -13.23 -5.20
N LEU A 349 -19.75 -14.50 -4.83
CA LEU A 349 -20.21 -15.06 -3.58
C LEU A 349 -18.99 -15.40 -2.72
N LEU A 350 -18.89 -14.80 -1.55
CA LEU A 350 -17.95 -15.20 -0.53
C LEU A 350 -18.70 -16.07 0.46
N MET A 351 -18.31 -17.33 0.61
CA MET A 351 -18.99 -18.28 1.49
C MET A 351 -17.99 -19.01 2.37
N ASP A 352 -18.29 -19.15 3.65
CA ASP A 352 -17.42 -19.90 4.56
C ASP A 352 -17.35 -21.39 4.17
N LYS A 353 -16.33 -22.08 4.67
CA LYS A 353 -16.11 -23.50 4.32
C LYS A 353 -17.26 -24.44 4.71
N ILE A 354 -18.06 -24.06 5.70
CA ILE A 354 -19.17 -24.86 6.22
C ILE A 354 -20.51 -24.44 5.58
N MET A 355 -20.51 -23.44 4.69
CA MET A 355 -21.70 -22.94 3.98
C MET A 355 -22.80 -22.39 4.91
N THR A 356 -22.38 -21.79 6.03
CA THR A 356 -23.27 -21.18 7.03
C THR A 356 -23.34 -19.66 6.90
N LYS A 357 -22.27 -19.01 6.44
CA LYS A 357 -22.13 -17.56 6.36
C LYS A 357 -21.75 -17.14 4.95
N TYR A 358 -22.34 -16.05 4.46
CA TYR A 358 -22.03 -15.57 3.12
C TYR A 358 -22.11 -14.05 2.93
N PHE A 359 -21.49 -13.58 1.86
CA PHE A 359 -21.63 -12.25 1.27
C PHE A 359 -21.86 -12.38 -0.24
N ILE A 360 -22.70 -11.51 -0.81
CA ILE A 360 -22.88 -11.41 -2.26
C ILE A 360 -22.49 -10.01 -2.70
N TRP A 361 -21.54 -9.91 -3.63
CA TRP A 361 -21.06 -8.64 -4.15
C TRP A 361 -21.15 -8.55 -5.67
N PRO A 362 -21.43 -7.37 -6.24
CA PRO A 362 -21.42 -7.18 -7.68
C PRO A 362 -20.00 -7.21 -8.26
N ASP A 363 -19.00 -6.79 -7.48
CA ASP A 363 -17.60 -6.73 -7.88
C ASP A 363 -16.64 -6.96 -6.69
N LEU A 364 -15.34 -7.06 -6.99
CA LEU A 364 -14.27 -7.22 -5.99
C LEU A 364 -13.43 -5.94 -5.82
N ASN A 365 -13.98 -4.76 -6.10
CA ASN A 365 -13.24 -3.49 -5.96
C ASN A 365 -12.79 -3.23 -4.52
N ASN A 366 -13.50 -3.82 -3.55
CA ASN A 366 -13.17 -3.76 -2.12
C ASN A 366 -12.18 -4.86 -1.70
N CYS A 367 -11.49 -5.51 -2.63
CA CYS A 367 -10.53 -6.56 -2.35
C CYS A 367 -9.13 -6.24 -2.91
N LYS A 368 -8.10 -6.64 -2.17
CA LYS A 368 -6.71 -6.67 -2.64
C LYS A 368 -6.23 -8.12 -2.69
N VAL A 369 -5.56 -8.51 -3.76
CA VAL A 369 -4.96 -9.85 -3.86
C VAL A 369 -3.57 -9.81 -3.23
N VAL A 370 -3.37 -10.59 -2.17
CA VAL A 370 -2.11 -10.68 -1.43
C VAL A 370 -1.82 -12.14 -1.12
N ASP A 371 -0.62 -12.60 -1.46
CA ASP A 371 -0.25 -14.03 -1.36
C ASP A 371 -1.33 -14.99 -1.91
N LYS A 372 -1.88 -14.67 -3.10
CA LYS A 372 -2.95 -15.42 -3.79
C LYS A 372 -4.28 -15.54 -2.99
N ILE A 373 -4.46 -14.71 -1.98
CA ILE A 373 -5.68 -14.61 -1.17
C ILE A 373 -6.33 -13.24 -1.42
N PHE A 374 -7.66 -13.22 -1.49
CA PHE A 374 -8.45 -11.98 -1.55
C PHE A 374 -8.62 -11.40 -0.15
N VAL A 375 -8.03 -10.24 0.12
CA VAL A 375 -8.21 -9.51 1.38
C VAL A 375 -9.26 -8.43 1.13
N CYS A 376 -10.46 -8.62 1.66
CA CYS A 376 -11.63 -7.82 1.31
C CYS A 376 -12.16 -7.02 2.50
N GLY A 377 -12.40 -5.72 2.30
CA GLY A 377 -13.13 -4.90 3.26
C GLY A 377 -14.64 -5.14 3.16
N PHE A 378 -15.33 -5.32 4.29
CA PHE A 378 -16.78 -5.44 4.34
C PHE A 378 -17.41 -4.48 5.37
N ASN A 379 -18.47 -3.77 4.99
CA ASN A 379 -19.31 -2.98 5.91
C ASN A 379 -20.70 -3.61 6.11
N GLU A 380 -21.00 -4.67 5.38
CA GLU A 380 -22.32 -5.28 5.33
C GLU A 380 -22.48 -6.33 6.44
N ILE A 381 -23.74 -6.64 6.75
CA ILE A 381 -24.07 -7.70 7.69
C ILE A 381 -23.63 -9.03 7.06
N ILE A 382 -22.99 -9.89 7.86
CA ILE A 382 -22.70 -11.25 7.43
C ILE A 382 -24.02 -12.03 7.45
N HIS A 383 -24.48 -12.45 6.28
CA HIS A 383 -25.71 -13.20 6.18
C HIS A 383 -25.49 -14.65 6.61
N ASN A 384 -26.53 -15.27 7.18
CA ASN A 384 -26.52 -16.66 7.54
C ASN A 384 -27.43 -17.44 6.58
N CYS A 385 -26.88 -18.48 5.95
CA CYS A 385 -27.57 -19.25 4.92
C CYS A 385 -28.84 -19.95 5.41
N ASP A 386 -28.94 -20.26 6.71
CA ASP A 386 -30.08 -20.99 7.28
C ASP A 386 -31.22 -20.04 7.68
N THR A 387 -30.89 -18.81 8.10
CA THR A 387 -31.90 -17.80 8.48
C THR A 387 -32.28 -16.87 7.32
N ASP A 388 -31.38 -16.69 6.35
CA ASP A 388 -31.55 -15.81 5.19
C ASP A 388 -31.07 -16.53 3.91
N PRO A 389 -31.78 -17.57 3.46
CA PRO A 389 -31.41 -18.31 2.26
C PRO A 389 -31.69 -17.49 0.98
N THR A 390 -30.70 -17.39 0.10
CA THR A 390 -30.86 -16.80 -1.23
C THR A 390 -30.99 -17.87 -2.30
N CYS A 391 -31.39 -17.46 -3.50
CA CYS A 391 -31.38 -18.35 -4.67
C CYS A 391 -29.98 -18.93 -4.91
N VAL A 392 -28.97 -18.06 -4.82
CA VAL A 392 -27.57 -18.40 -5.04
C VAL A 392 -27.06 -19.42 -4.03
N THR A 393 -27.28 -19.17 -2.75
CA THR A 393 -26.77 -20.06 -1.69
C THR A 393 -27.44 -21.43 -1.71
N GLU A 394 -28.75 -21.50 -1.98
CA GLU A 394 -29.49 -22.77 -2.01
C GLU A 394 -29.19 -23.59 -3.27
N LEU A 395 -29.00 -22.94 -4.43
CA LEU A 395 -28.56 -23.64 -5.64
C LEU A 395 -27.20 -24.31 -5.46
N LEU A 396 -26.29 -23.65 -4.74
CA LEU A 396 -24.97 -24.19 -4.46
C LEU A 396 -24.97 -25.36 -3.45
N LYS A 397 -25.93 -25.40 -2.52
CA LYS A 397 -26.08 -26.47 -1.50
C LYS A 397 -26.67 -27.79 -2.04
N ASN A 398 -26.88 -27.92 -3.35
CA ASN A 398 -27.55 -29.03 -4.07
C ASN A 398 -29.07 -28.98 -4.04
N SER A 399 -29.65 -27.98 -4.70
CA SER A 399 -31.07 -27.99 -5.02
C SER A 399 -31.34 -28.84 -6.27
N VAL A 400 -31.79 -30.09 -6.10
CA VAL A 400 -32.30 -30.95 -7.19
C VAL A 400 -33.54 -30.33 -7.85
N THR A 401 -34.19 -29.38 -7.17
CA THR A 401 -35.36 -28.63 -7.66
C THR A 401 -35.13 -27.14 -7.47
N LYS A 402 -35.73 -26.31 -8.33
CA LYS A 402 -35.62 -24.84 -8.28
C LYS A 402 -36.10 -24.32 -6.91
N PRO A 403 -35.26 -23.64 -6.11
CA PRO A 403 -35.67 -23.05 -4.85
C PRO A 403 -36.76 -21.97 -5.02
N PRO A 404 -37.68 -21.80 -4.06
CA PRO A 404 -38.80 -20.86 -4.16
C PRO A 404 -38.35 -19.40 -4.28
N GLN A 405 -37.18 -19.05 -3.76
CA GLN A 405 -36.59 -17.72 -3.82
C GLN A 405 -35.83 -17.43 -5.12
N CYS A 406 -35.77 -18.39 -6.06
CA CYS A 406 -35.18 -18.16 -7.37
C CYS A 406 -36.22 -17.62 -8.35
N ASP A 407 -36.03 -16.39 -8.83
CA ASP A 407 -36.77 -15.89 -9.98
C ASP A 407 -36.14 -16.38 -11.29
N THR A 408 -36.97 -16.50 -12.33
CA THR A 408 -36.52 -16.87 -13.67
C THR A 408 -37.08 -15.88 -14.66
N TYR A 409 -36.21 -15.36 -15.50
CA TYR A 409 -36.49 -14.31 -16.47
C TYR A 409 -36.29 -14.85 -17.88
N ILE A 410 -37.08 -14.33 -18.82
CA ILE A 410 -36.93 -14.60 -20.24
C ILE A 410 -36.39 -13.34 -20.91
N SER A 411 -35.27 -13.47 -21.60
CA SER A 411 -34.69 -12.40 -22.42
C SER A 411 -34.68 -12.81 -23.89
N GLU A 412 -34.99 -11.86 -24.76
CA GLU A 412 -34.79 -11.97 -26.21
C GLU A 412 -33.47 -11.34 -26.60
N PHE A 413 -32.55 -12.13 -27.16
CA PHE A 413 -31.39 -11.58 -27.84
C PHE A 413 -31.73 -11.47 -29.32
N LYS A 414 -31.81 -10.24 -29.83
CA LYS A 414 -31.77 -10.03 -31.28
C LYS A 414 -30.36 -10.40 -31.73
N THR A 415 -30.22 -11.48 -32.48
CA THR A 415 -28.97 -11.83 -33.15
C THR A 415 -28.59 -10.75 -34.14
N GLU A 416 -27.84 -9.73 -33.70
CA GLU A 416 -26.99 -8.99 -34.61
C GLU A 416 -25.72 -9.83 -34.81
N MET A 417 -25.78 -10.76 -35.77
CA MET A 417 -24.58 -11.39 -36.30
C MET A 417 -23.73 -10.30 -36.94
N TRP A 418 -22.66 -9.89 -36.27
CA TRP A 418 -21.61 -9.10 -36.92
C TRP A 418 -20.92 -9.99 -37.95
N PRO A 419 -21.01 -9.69 -39.27
CA PRO A 419 -20.22 -10.43 -40.24
C PRO A 419 -18.75 -10.13 -39.99
N ILE A 420 -17.99 -11.16 -39.64
CA ILE A 420 -16.53 -11.09 -39.57
C ILE A 420 -16.05 -10.71 -40.98
N PRO A 421 -15.27 -9.62 -41.18
CA PRO A 421 -14.75 -9.29 -42.49
C PRO A 421 -13.77 -10.38 -42.90
N ASN A 422 -14.04 -11.06 -44.03
CA ASN A 422 -13.09 -11.94 -44.69
C ASN A 422 -11.86 -11.14 -45.13
N ARG A 423 -10.88 -10.95 -44.24
CA ARG A 423 -9.49 -10.74 -44.64
C ARG A 423 -8.90 -12.11 -44.90
N PHE A 424 -8.99 -12.58 -46.14
CA PHE A 424 -7.99 -13.42 -46.83
C PHE A 424 -8.54 -13.77 -48.22
N THR A 425 -8.35 -12.86 -49.19
CA THR A 425 -8.11 -13.26 -50.57
C THR A 425 -6.84 -12.58 -51.02
N SER A 426 -5.85 -13.43 -51.25
CA SER A 426 -4.50 -13.17 -51.72
C SER A 426 -4.45 -12.38 -53.03
N MET A 427 -3.41 -11.55 -53.13
CA MET A 427 -2.56 -11.36 -54.32
C MET A 427 -3.08 -11.96 -55.63
N LYS A 428 -3.37 -11.07 -56.58
CA LYS A 428 -2.67 -11.01 -57.86
C LYS A 428 -2.49 -9.58 -58.29
#